data_AF-A0A2D5WXH1-F1
#
_entry.id   AF-A0A2D5WXH1-F1
#
_cell.length_a   1.000
_cell.length_b   1.000
_cell.length_c   1.000
_cell.angle_alpha   90.00
_cell.angle_beta   90.00
_cell.angle_gamma   90.00
#
_symmetry.space_group_name_H-M   'P 1'
#
loop_
_entity.id
_entity.type
_entity.pdbx_description
1 polymer ?
#
loop_
_entity_poly.entity_id
_entity_poly.type
_entity_poly.pdbx_seq_one_letter_code
_entity_poly.pdbx_strand_id
1 'polypeptide(L)'
;MDIEKREVVGQNLEMYVIEFVRDKLVLRVPVEKAKALNLRKVSKPSKIQSVMKILAQKARIKRTMWSRRAQEYDQKINSGDIEQIAEVVRDLNRANNQIEQSYSERQLFELAYDRFLREVIAGLNIPEENAIKKVDKVLGRDKIKKAPLAI
;
A
#
# COMPACT_ATOMS: atom_id res chain seq x y z
N MET A 1 20.63 2.21 0.33
CA MET A 1 20.52 2.58 -1.09
C MET A 1 21.94 2.75 -1.55
N ASP A 2 22.46 1.73 -2.20
CA ASP A 2 23.81 1.76 -2.73
C ASP A 2 23.78 2.36 -4.13
N ILE A 3 24.75 3.22 -4.41
CA ILE A 3 24.96 3.81 -5.74
C ILE A 3 26.11 3.06 -6.37
N GLU A 4 25.82 2.32 -7.43
CA GLU A 4 26.81 1.59 -8.22
C GLU A 4 27.24 2.47 -9.39
N LYS A 5 28.56 2.62 -9.58
CA LYS A 5 29.13 3.25 -10.78
C LYS A 5 29.41 2.16 -11.80
N ARG A 6 28.82 2.26 -12.99
CA ARG A 6 29.05 1.30 -14.06
C ARG A 6 29.24 2.00 -15.39
N GLU A 7 30.22 1.53 -16.15
CA GLU A 7 30.42 1.97 -17.52
C GLU A 7 29.45 1.22 -18.44
N VAL A 8 28.62 1.97 -19.17
CA VAL A 8 27.68 1.44 -20.16
C VAL A 8 27.87 2.24 -21.44
N VAL A 9 28.32 1.57 -22.52
CA VAL A 9 28.59 2.19 -23.84
C VAL A 9 29.57 3.38 -23.73
N GLY A 10 30.65 3.21 -22.97
CA GLY A 10 31.69 4.24 -22.80
C GLY A 10 31.29 5.43 -21.93
N GLN A 11 30.12 5.41 -21.30
CA GLN A 11 29.66 6.43 -20.35
C GLN A 11 29.59 5.85 -18.94
N ASN A 12 30.16 6.58 -17.97
CA ASN A 12 30.03 6.25 -16.56
C ASN A 12 28.65 6.67 -16.04
N LEU A 13 27.80 5.69 -15.72
CA LEU A 13 26.47 5.90 -15.17
C LEU A 13 26.44 5.54 -13.69
N GLU A 14 25.86 6.41 -12.88
CA GLU A 14 25.49 6.13 -11.50
C GLU A 14 24.08 5.51 -11.45
N MET A 15 23.92 4.40 -10.74
CA MET A 15 22.66 3.66 -10.67
C MET A 15 22.27 3.36 -9.22
N TYR A 16 20.99 3.52 -8.90
CA TYR A 16 20.38 2.93 -7.71
C TYR A 16 20.21 1.44 -7.91
N VAL A 17 20.72 0.64 -6.98
CA VAL A 17 20.45 -0.79 -6.89
C VAL A 17 19.37 -1.02 -5.83
N ILE A 18 18.23 -1.56 -6.25
CA ILE A 18 17.07 -1.85 -5.39
C ILE A 18 16.83 -3.35 -5.42
N GLU A 19 16.99 -4.00 -4.28
CA GLU A 19 16.75 -5.43 -4.13
C GLU A 19 15.38 -5.69 -3.48
N PHE A 20 14.53 -6.42 -4.19
CA PHE A 20 13.27 -6.93 -3.70
C PHE A 20 13.44 -8.37 -3.23
N VAL A 21 13.77 -8.53 -1.95
CA VAL A 21 14.11 -9.82 -1.33
C VAL A 21 13.00 -10.88 -1.52
N ARG A 22 11.72 -10.48 -1.43
CA ARG A 22 10.58 -11.39 -1.60
C ARG A 22 10.46 -11.91 -3.03
N ASP A 23 10.75 -11.07 -4.00
CA ASP A 23 10.52 -11.34 -5.43
C ASP A 23 11.81 -11.86 -6.10
N LYS A 24 12.92 -11.97 -5.35
CA LYS A 24 14.27 -12.27 -5.85
C LYS A 24 14.65 -11.40 -7.07
N LEU A 25 14.22 -10.14 -7.05
CA LEU A 25 14.35 -9.21 -8.16
C LEU A 25 15.32 -8.09 -7.77
N VAL A 26 16.29 -7.80 -8.65
CA VAL A 26 17.21 -6.66 -8.48
C VAL A 26 16.93 -5.65 -9.60
N LEU A 27 16.40 -4.50 -9.23
CA LEU A 27 16.16 -3.39 -10.13
C LEU A 27 17.36 -2.43 -10.10
N ARG A 28 17.84 -2.04 -11.29
CA ARG A 28 18.89 -1.02 -11.44
C ARG A 28 18.30 0.18 -12.16
N VAL A 29 18.36 1.35 -11.53
CA VAL A 29 17.77 2.58 -12.06
C VAL A 29 18.84 3.67 -12.14
N PRO A 30 19.16 4.20 -13.33
CA PRO A 30 20.05 5.34 -13.46
C PRO A 30 19.57 6.52 -12.61
N VAL A 31 20.47 7.16 -11.88
CA VAL A 31 20.14 8.26 -10.96
C VAL A 31 19.40 9.39 -11.69
N GLU A 32 19.80 9.69 -12.92
CA GLU A 32 19.17 10.70 -13.78
C GLU A 32 17.69 10.39 -14.09
N LYS A 33 17.33 9.11 -14.23
CA LYS A 33 15.96 8.68 -14.52
C LYS A 33 15.11 8.47 -13.27
N ALA A 34 15.72 8.48 -12.08
CA ALA A 34 15.02 8.18 -10.84
C ALA A 34 13.82 9.10 -10.58
N LYS A 35 13.99 10.40 -10.86
CA LYS A 35 12.92 11.39 -10.70
C LYS A 35 11.77 11.19 -11.70
N ALA A 36 12.11 10.84 -12.95
CA ALA A 36 11.11 10.58 -14.00
C ALA A 36 10.30 9.30 -13.73
N LEU A 37 10.89 8.31 -13.05
CA LEU A 37 10.23 7.07 -12.66
C LEU A 37 9.50 7.15 -11.31
N ASN A 38 9.37 8.35 -10.73
CA ASN A 38 8.74 8.57 -9.42
C ASN A 38 9.34 7.72 -8.29
N LEU A 39 10.65 7.43 -8.34
CA LEU A 39 11.32 6.81 -7.21
C LEU A 39 11.25 7.76 -6.00
N ARG A 40 10.67 7.27 -4.90
CA ARG A 40 10.50 8.03 -3.66
C ARG A 40 11.14 7.32 -2.48
N LYS A 41 11.41 8.10 -1.44
CA LYS A 41 11.80 7.55 -0.14
C LYS A 41 10.58 6.88 0.52
N VAL A 42 10.87 5.86 1.33
CA VAL A 42 9.89 5.23 2.21
C VAL A 42 9.32 6.26 3.18
N SER A 43 8.03 6.14 3.50
CA SER A 43 7.34 7.01 4.44
C SER A 43 7.98 6.97 5.82
N LYS A 44 8.17 8.13 6.43
CA LYS A 44 8.68 8.23 7.80
C LYS A 44 7.68 7.61 8.80
N PRO A 45 8.14 7.06 9.93
CA PRO A 45 7.26 6.51 10.97
C PRO A 45 6.15 7.47 11.43
N SER A 46 6.45 8.77 11.52
CA SER A 46 5.48 9.81 11.91
C SER A 46 4.32 9.95 10.92
N LYS A 47 4.61 9.87 9.62
CA LYS A 47 3.59 9.88 8.55
C LYS A 47 2.74 8.61 8.61
N ILE A 48 3.35 7.46 8.86
CA ILE A 48 2.59 6.21 9.03
C ILE A 48 1.63 6.32 10.22
N GLN A 49 2.08 6.87 11.34
CA GLN A 49 1.20 7.08 12.51
C GLN A 49 0.04 8.03 12.23
N SER A 50 0.24 9.10 11.45
CA SER A 50 -0.86 9.99 11.04
C SER A 50 -1.84 9.26 10.12
N VAL A 51 -1.34 8.45 9.20
CA VAL A 51 -2.17 7.68 8.26
C VAL A 51 -3.00 6.61 8.97
N MET A 52 -2.46 5.99 10.02
CA MET A 52 -3.24 5.05 10.85
C MET A 52 -4.48 5.70 11.48
N LYS A 53 -4.44 7.02 11.75
CA LYS A 53 -5.62 7.76 12.20
C LYS A 53 -6.65 7.94 11.08
N ILE A 54 -6.22 7.99 9.81
CA ILE A 54 -7.12 8.02 8.65
C ILE A 54 -7.86 6.69 8.54
N LEU A 55 -7.16 5.55 8.68
CA LEU A 55 -7.78 4.22 8.66
C LEU A 55 -8.86 4.05 9.74
N ALA A 56 -8.65 4.65 10.91
CA ALA A 56 -9.59 4.56 12.04
C ALA A 56 -10.89 5.37 11.83
N GLN A 57 -10.94 6.27 10.83
CA GLN A 57 -12.11 7.08 10.57
C GLN A 57 -13.21 6.29 9.84
N LYS A 58 -14.44 6.80 9.89
CA LYS A 58 -15.54 6.26 9.10
C LYS A 58 -15.24 6.37 7.60
N ALA A 59 -15.59 5.33 6.86
CA ALA A 59 -15.51 5.29 5.39
C ALA A 59 -16.27 6.48 4.77
N ARG A 60 -15.66 7.12 3.76
CA ARG A 60 -16.22 8.29 3.08
C ARG A 60 -16.50 7.95 1.62
N ILE A 61 -17.51 7.11 1.40
CA ILE A 61 -17.85 6.59 0.08
C ILE A 61 -18.68 7.61 -0.69
N LYS A 62 -18.22 8.00 -1.89
CA LYS A 62 -18.96 8.89 -2.80
C LYS A 62 -20.17 8.17 -3.42
N ARG A 63 -21.27 8.90 -3.63
CA ARG A 63 -22.47 8.40 -4.36
C ARG A 63 -22.28 8.47 -5.88
N THR A 64 -21.23 7.83 -6.39
CA THR A 64 -20.95 7.72 -7.83
C THR A 64 -20.98 6.26 -8.27
N MET A 65 -21.21 6.04 -9.57
CA MET A 65 -21.14 4.69 -10.16
C MET A 65 -19.81 4.02 -9.83
N TRP A 66 -19.88 2.73 -9.53
CA TRP A 66 -18.72 1.94 -9.11
C TRP A 66 -17.56 2.03 -10.11
N SER A 67 -17.81 1.98 -11.42
CA SER A 67 -16.77 2.10 -12.44
C SER A 67 -15.88 3.33 -12.26
N ARG A 68 -16.48 4.48 -12.00
CA ARG A 68 -15.75 5.74 -11.75
C ARG A 68 -15.00 5.70 -10.42
N ARG A 69 -15.59 5.11 -9.38
CA ARG A 69 -14.91 4.94 -8.08
C ARG A 69 -13.72 3.99 -8.18
N ALA A 70 -13.86 2.87 -8.89
CA ALA A 70 -12.80 1.91 -9.10
C ALA A 70 -11.60 2.54 -9.82
N GLN A 71 -11.85 3.36 -10.84
CA GLN A 71 -10.79 4.12 -11.52
C GLN A 71 -10.10 5.14 -10.60
N GLU A 72 -10.87 5.88 -9.80
CA GLU A 72 -10.29 6.81 -8.80
C GLU A 72 -9.46 6.07 -7.75
N TYR A 73 -9.93 4.92 -7.28
CA TYR A 73 -9.21 4.09 -6.32
C TYR A 73 -7.96 3.46 -6.90
N ASP A 74 -8.00 2.98 -8.14
CA ASP A 74 -6.80 2.47 -8.83
C ASP A 74 -5.74 3.57 -8.97
N GLN A 75 -6.14 4.80 -9.34
CA GLN A 75 -5.23 5.95 -9.39
C GLN A 75 -4.63 6.26 -8.01
N LYS A 76 -5.42 6.22 -6.93
CA LYS A 76 -4.93 6.40 -5.56
C LYS A 76 -3.95 5.31 -5.14
N ILE A 77 -4.24 4.06 -5.48
CA ILE A 77 -3.37 2.90 -5.20
C ILE A 77 -2.02 3.05 -5.93
N ASN A 78 -2.04 3.56 -7.17
CA ASN A 78 -0.87 3.76 -8.02
C ASN A 78 -0.17 5.12 -7.83
N SER A 79 -0.72 6.02 -7.00
CA SER A 79 -0.15 7.36 -6.76
C SER A 79 1.19 7.34 -6.01
N GLY A 80 1.46 6.27 -5.25
CA GLY A 80 2.59 6.18 -4.34
C GLY A 80 2.39 6.94 -3.01
N ASP A 81 1.27 7.64 -2.81
CA ASP A 81 0.98 8.33 -1.55
C ASP A 81 0.25 7.41 -0.57
N ILE A 82 0.91 7.13 0.56
CA ILE A 82 0.38 6.26 1.61
C ILE A 82 -0.97 6.75 2.17
N GLU A 83 -1.23 8.07 2.20
CA GLU A 83 -2.52 8.60 2.65
C GLU A 83 -3.64 8.25 1.68
N GLN A 84 -3.39 8.35 0.38
CA GLN A 84 -4.36 8.00 -0.65
C GLN A 84 -4.66 6.51 -0.67
N ILE A 85 -3.63 5.67 -0.53
CA ILE A 85 -3.81 4.21 -0.41
C ILE A 85 -4.66 3.88 0.83
N ALA A 86 -4.35 4.53 1.97
CA ALA A 86 -5.09 4.35 3.21
C ALA A 86 -6.57 4.74 3.12
N GLU A 87 -6.91 5.78 2.35
CA GLU A 87 -8.30 6.12 2.08
C GLU A 87 -9.03 4.99 1.35
N VAL A 88 -8.39 4.37 0.35
CA VAL A 88 -8.97 3.24 -0.39
C VAL A 88 -9.16 2.04 0.55
N VAL A 89 -8.14 1.72 1.36
CA VAL A 89 -8.22 0.64 2.37
C VAL A 89 -9.36 0.90 3.35
N ARG A 90 -9.49 2.13 3.87
CA ARG A 90 -10.58 2.50 4.78
C ARG A 90 -11.95 2.39 4.12
N ASP A 91 -12.09 2.93 2.90
CA ASP A 91 -13.38 3.03 2.23
C ASP A 91 -13.89 1.69 1.72
N LEU A 92 -12.98 0.79 1.32
CA LEU A 92 -13.28 -0.58 0.93
C LEU A 92 -13.21 -1.56 2.12
N ASN A 93 -12.78 -1.14 3.32
CA ASN A 93 -12.84 -2.00 4.50
C ASN A 93 -14.29 -2.14 4.96
N ARG A 94 -14.70 -3.39 5.11
CA ARG A 94 -16.09 -3.74 5.37
C ARG A 94 -16.37 -3.89 6.86
N ALA A 95 -17.55 -3.43 7.28
CA ALA A 95 -18.10 -3.78 8.60
C ALA A 95 -19.07 -4.97 8.48
N ASN A 96 -19.22 -5.77 9.55
CA ASN A 96 -20.03 -7.00 9.57
C ASN A 96 -21.49 -6.84 9.12
N ASN A 97 -22.04 -5.63 9.11
CA ASN A 97 -23.46 -5.36 8.80
C ASN A 97 -23.69 -4.84 7.37
N GLN A 98 -22.70 -4.95 6.47
CA GLN A 98 -22.81 -4.43 5.09
C GLN A 98 -23.07 -5.54 4.07
N ILE A 99 -23.80 -5.19 2.99
CA ILE A 99 -24.07 -6.02 1.80
C ILE A 99 -22.78 -6.63 1.24
N GLU A 100 -22.90 -7.82 0.64
CA GLU A 100 -21.76 -8.52 0.04
C GLU A 100 -20.97 -7.66 -0.96
N GLN A 101 -19.65 -7.61 -0.77
CA GLN A 101 -18.72 -6.92 -1.67
C GLN A 101 -18.68 -7.71 -2.97
N SER A 102 -18.75 -6.99 -4.08
CA SER A 102 -18.48 -7.60 -5.37
C SER A 102 -17.05 -8.15 -5.40
N TYR A 103 -16.84 -9.16 -6.24
CA TYR A 103 -15.49 -9.69 -6.51
C TYR A 103 -14.50 -8.58 -6.89
N SER A 104 -14.94 -7.63 -7.70
CA SER A 104 -14.11 -6.49 -8.12
C SER A 104 -13.72 -5.56 -6.97
N GLU A 105 -14.61 -5.31 -6.01
CA GLU A 105 -14.31 -4.51 -4.81
C GLU A 105 -13.31 -5.24 -3.92
N ARG A 106 -13.47 -6.55 -3.76
CA ARG A 106 -12.56 -7.37 -2.95
C ARG A 106 -11.15 -7.37 -3.54
N GLN A 107 -11.01 -7.58 -4.84
CA GLN A 107 -9.71 -7.54 -5.52
C GLN A 107 -9.00 -6.20 -5.33
N LEU A 108 -9.75 -5.10 -5.47
CA LEU A 108 -9.20 -3.75 -5.30
C LEU A 108 -8.80 -3.47 -3.85
N PHE A 109 -9.57 -3.95 -2.88
CA PHE A 109 -9.22 -3.90 -1.46
C PHE A 109 -7.94 -4.68 -1.17
N GLU A 110 -7.83 -5.92 -1.64
CA GLU A 110 -6.66 -6.78 -1.42
C GLU A 110 -5.39 -6.12 -1.98
N LEU A 111 -5.47 -5.53 -3.18
CA LEU A 111 -4.37 -4.77 -3.79
C LEU A 111 -3.98 -3.55 -2.95
N ALA A 112 -4.96 -2.74 -2.53
CA ALA A 112 -4.70 -1.55 -1.71
C ALA A 112 -4.10 -1.94 -0.35
N TYR A 113 -4.63 -2.99 0.27
CA TYR A 113 -4.22 -3.49 1.57
C TYR A 113 -2.78 -4.02 1.54
N ASP A 114 -2.42 -4.84 0.54
CA ASP A 114 -1.05 -5.35 0.39
C ASP A 114 -0.04 -4.20 0.22
N ARG A 115 -0.33 -3.23 -0.66
CA ARG A 115 0.56 -2.06 -0.85
C ARG A 115 0.70 -1.22 0.41
N PHE A 116 -0.42 -0.96 1.11
CA PHE A 116 -0.40 -0.24 2.36
C PHE A 116 0.43 -0.97 3.42
N LEU A 117 0.22 -2.28 3.56
CA LEU A 117 0.92 -3.12 4.53
C LEU A 117 2.43 -3.14 4.28
N ARG A 118 2.86 -3.26 3.03
CA ARG A 118 4.28 -3.19 2.63
C ARG A 118 4.92 -1.87 3.03
N GLU A 119 4.22 -0.75 2.84
CA GLU A 119 4.73 0.57 3.24
C GLU A 119 4.84 0.69 4.77
N VAL A 120 3.89 0.13 5.52
CA VAL A 120 3.92 0.09 6.99
C VAL A 120 5.10 -0.77 7.49
N ILE A 121 5.31 -1.94 6.90
CA ILE A 121 6.43 -2.84 7.22
C ILE A 121 7.76 -2.11 6.98
N ALA A 122 7.93 -1.54 5.79
CA ALA A 122 9.16 -0.86 5.42
C ALA A 122 9.42 0.40 6.27
N GLY A 123 8.39 1.22 6.52
CA GLY A 123 8.57 2.50 7.22
C GLY A 123 8.57 2.40 8.74
N LEU A 124 8.02 1.33 9.34
CA LEU A 124 8.16 1.07 10.77
C LEU A 124 9.25 0.04 11.11
N ASN A 125 9.82 -0.63 10.10
CA ASN A 125 10.80 -1.70 10.25
C ASN A 125 10.35 -2.79 11.24
N ILE A 126 9.14 -3.32 11.03
CA ILE A 126 8.55 -4.37 11.87
C ILE A 126 8.23 -5.62 11.05
N PRO A 127 8.20 -6.82 11.67
CA PRO A 127 7.75 -8.03 11.00
C PRO A 127 6.33 -7.90 10.43
N GLU A 128 6.07 -8.60 9.33
CA GLU A 128 4.78 -8.58 8.63
C GLU A 128 3.61 -8.96 9.55
N GLU A 129 3.76 -9.99 10.38
CA GLU A 129 2.73 -10.40 11.33
C GLU A 129 2.34 -9.28 12.30
N ASN A 130 3.31 -8.48 12.75
CA ASN A 130 3.07 -7.37 13.65
C ASN A 130 2.40 -6.21 12.92
N ALA A 131 2.77 -5.96 11.66
CA ALA A 131 2.10 -4.97 10.83
C ALA A 131 0.65 -5.37 10.58
N ILE A 132 0.38 -6.63 10.22
CA ILE A 132 -0.98 -7.16 10.01
C ILE A 132 -1.80 -6.99 11.28
N LYS A 133 -1.31 -7.45 12.44
CA LYS A 133 -2.02 -7.28 13.73
C LYS A 133 -2.35 -5.82 14.02
N LYS A 134 -1.42 -4.90 13.73
CA LYS A 134 -1.61 -3.47 13.99
C LYS A 134 -2.64 -2.84 13.06
N VAL A 135 -2.61 -3.16 11.76
CA VAL A 135 -3.56 -2.65 10.76
C VAL A 135 -4.93 -3.27 10.95
N ASP A 136 -5.03 -4.60 11.09
CA ASP A 136 -6.31 -5.31 11.30
C ASP A 136 -7.02 -4.82 12.57
N LYS A 137 -6.27 -4.54 13.65
CA LYS A 137 -6.84 -3.97 14.89
C LYS A 137 -7.45 -2.58 14.66
N VAL A 138 -6.83 -1.73 13.86
CA VAL A 138 -7.37 -0.41 13.53
C VAL A 138 -8.61 -0.54 12.65
N LEU A 139 -8.60 -1.49 11.71
CA LEU A 139 -9.73 -1.77 10.82
C LEU A 139 -10.86 -2.57 11.49
N GLY A 140 -10.68 -3.03 12.73
CA GLY A 140 -11.64 -3.87 13.46
C GLY A 140 -11.81 -5.28 12.88
N ARG A 141 -10.86 -5.73 12.05
CA ARG A 141 -10.90 -7.03 11.36
C ARG A 141 -10.54 -8.20 12.27
N ASP A 142 -9.89 -7.93 13.40
CA ASP A 142 -9.60 -8.91 14.45
C ASP A 142 -10.86 -9.54 15.05
N LYS A 143 -11.98 -8.81 15.03
CA LYS A 143 -13.29 -9.29 15.50
C LYS A 143 -13.99 -10.19 14.48
N ILE A 144 -13.67 -10.03 13.20
CA ILE A 144 -14.30 -10.79 12.10
C ILE A 144 -13.77 -12.21 12.05
N LYS A 145 -12.46 -12.41 12.27
CA LYS A 145 -11.83 -13.75 12.34
C LYS A 145 -12.26 -14.57 13.55
N LYS A 146 -12.86 -13.94 14.57
CA LYS A 146 -13.30 -14.60 15.82
C LYS A 146 -14.80 -14.93 15.86
N ALA A 147 -15.58 -14.49 14.87
CA ALA A 147 -16.96 -14.92 14.76
C ALA A 147 -16.97 -16.37 14.24
N PRO A 148 -17.52 -17.35 15.00
CA PRO A 148 -17.68 -18.70 14.46
C PRO A 148 -18.55 -18.64 13.20
N LEU A 149 -18.22 -19.45 12.19
CA LEU A 149 -19.14 -19.72 11.10
C LEU A 149 -20.41 -20.28 11.73
N ALA A 150 -21.47 -19.48 11.74
CA ALA A 150 -22.80 -19.97 12.04
C ALA A 150 -23.18 -20.92 10.89
N ILE A 151 -23.15 -22.21 11.18
CA ILE A 151 -23.77 -23.28 10.39
C ILE A 151 -25.27 -23.20 10.62
#